data_AF-A0ABD3AAX6-F1
#
_entry.id   AF-A0ABD3AAX6-F1
#
_cell.length_a   1.000
_cell.length_b   1.000
_cell.length_c   1.000
_cell.angle_alpha   90.00
_cell.angle_beta   90.00
_cell.angle_gamma   90.00
#
_symmetry.space_group_name_H-M   'P 1'
#
loop_
_entity.id
_entity.type
_entity.pdbx_description
1 polymer ?
#
loop_
_entity_poly.entity_id
_entity_poly.type
_entity_poly.pdbx_seq_one_letter_code
_entity_poly.pdbx_strand_id
1 'polypeptide(L)'
;MMEEDDDYVEYVPVAKRRALEAQKILQQKGKSSTLEEEEAEKLKLVEAKPSLLVQASQLKKEKPEISPTEQMVQQEKEMIEHLSDRKTLMSVRELARGITYLEPLFTGWNPPLSIRRMSKKACDGIRKQWHVIVDGEDIPPPIKNFKDMRFPDPILKKLKEKGIVQPTPIQVQGLPVILSGRDMIGIAFTGSGKTLVFVLPLIMIALQEEIMMPIAPGEGPFGLIVCPSRELARQTYEVVEQFLAPMRSMVILT
;
A
#
# COMPACT_ATOMS: atom_id res chain seq x y z
N MET A 1 -9.88 36.74 -18.92
CA MET A 1 -9.23 36.47 -17.63
C MET A 1 -9.59 35.05 -17.26
N MET A 2 -8.67 34.10 -17.46
CA MET A 2 -8.79 32.76 -16.87
C MET A 2 -8.02 32.83 -15.56
N GLU A 3 -8.71 32.60 -14.45
CA GLU A 3 -8.08 32.47 -13.14
C GLU A 3 -7.28 31.16 -13.15
N GLU A 4 -5.97 31.27 -13.03
CA GLU A 4 -5.06 30.15 -12.80
C GLU A 4 -5.14 29.78 -11.31
N ASP A 5 -6.11 28.93 -10.95
CA ASP A 5 -6.06 28.17 -9.69
C ASP A 5 -5.02 27.04 -9.86
N ASP A 6 -3.73 27.41 -9.89
CA ASP A 6 -2.64 26.43 -9.81
C ASP A 6 -2.34 26.13 -8.33
N ASP A 7 -3.31 25.49 -7.68
CA ASP A 7 -3.25 25.00 -6.30
C ASP A 7 -2.39 23.70 -6.23
N TYR A 8 -1.26 23.70 -6.93
CA TYR A 8 -0.36 22.54 -7.00
C TYR A 8 0.32 22.33 -5.65
N VAL A 9 -0.21 21.37 -4.89
CA VAL A 9 0.43 20.85 -3.69
C VAL A 9 1.46 19.80 -4.10
N GLU A 10 2.75 20.09 -3.87
CA GLU A 10 3.84 19.15 -4.15
C GLU A 10 3.59 17.81 -3.43
N TYR A 11 3.58 16.71 -4.19
CA TYR A 11 3.34 15.38 -3.64
C TYR A 11 4.46 14.97 -2.66
N VAL A 12 4.11 14.81 -1.39
CA VAL A 12 5.01 14.26 -0.38
C VAL A 12 4.71 12.76 -0.18
N PRO A 13 5.70 11.87 -0.45
CA PRO A 13 5.53 10.43 -0.25
C PRO A 13 5.04 10.05 1.15
N VAL A 14 4.17 9.04 1.24
CA VAL A 14 3.57 8.55 2.50
C VAL A 14 4.61 8.37 3.60
N ALA A 15 5.73 7.74 3.29
CA ALA A 15 6.80 7.49 4.26
C ALA A 15 7.34 8.79 4.88
N LYS A 16 7.48 9.86 4.08
CA LYS A 16 7.92 11.18 4.57
C LYS A 16 6.82 11.86 5.39
N ARG A 17 5.55 11.79 4.96
CA ARG A 17 4.43 12.31 5.77
C ARG A 17 4.33 11.62 7.12
N ARG A 18 4.45 10.28 7.17
CA ARG A 18 4.45 9.50 8.42
C ARG A 18 5.58 9.91 9.35
N ALA A 19 6.78 10.13 8.82
CA ALA A 19 7.91 10.62 9.61
C ALA A 19 7.65 12.04 10.17
N LEU A 20 7.13 12.94 9.33
CA LEU A 20 6.80 14.32 9.73
C LEU A 20 5.69 14.37 10.79
N GLU A 21 4.65 13.55 10.65
CA GLU A 21 3.55 13.48 11.61
C GLU A 21 3.99 12.83 12.92
N ALA A 22 4.77 11.75 12.87
CA ALA A 22 5.39 11.16 14.06
C ALA A 22 6.29 12.17 14.80
N GLN A 23 7.08 12.96 14.05
CA GLN A 23 7.88 14.05 14.61
C GLN A 23 7.03 15.16 15.21
N LYS A 24 5.91 15.56 14.57
CA LYS A 24 4.97 16.54 15.13
C LYS A 24 4.35 16.04 16.44
N ILE A 25 3.94 14.76 16.51
CA ILE A 25 3.41 14.15 17.74
C ILE A 25 4.48 14.10 18.84
N LEU A 26 5.74 13.78 18.49
CA LEU A 26 6.87 13.81 19.42
C LEU A 26 7.18 15.23 19.92
N GLN A 27 7.14 16.23 19.03
CA GLN A 27 7.35 17.63 19.39
C GLN A 27 6.20 18.18 20.24
N GLN A 28 4.95 17.79 19.98
CA GLN A 28 3.80 18.14 20.82
C GLN A 28 3.87 17.47 22.20
N LYS A 29 4.37 16.23 22.29
CA LYS A 29 4.64 15.56 23.57
C LYS A 29 5.86 16.14 24.31
N GLY A 30 6.83 16.70 23.60
CA GLY A 30 8.00 17.38 24.18
C GLY A 30 7.76 18.84 24.60
N LYS A 31 6.82 19.53 23.95
CA LYS A 31 6.46 20.95 24.21
C LYS A 31 5.77 21.23 25.55
N SER A 32 5.59 20.22 26.42
CA SER A 32 5.18 20.45 27.83
C SER A 32 6.33 20.89 28.74
N SER A 33 7.58 21.01 28.25
CA SER A 33 8.72 21.25 29.16
C SER A 33 9.85 22.15 28.66
N THR A 34 9.72 22.86 27.55
CA THR A 34 10.75 23.82 27.11
C THR A 34 10.17 24.76 26.05
N LEU A 35 9.66 25.89 26.50
CA LEU A 35 9.44 27.07 25.67
C LEU A 35 10.01 28.24 26.45
N GLU A 36 11.30 28.51 26.21
CA GLU A 36 11.94 29.82 26.26
C GLU A 36 13.38 29.61 25.81
N GLU A 37 13.90 30.53 25.00
CA GLU A 37 15.25 30.57 24.42
C GLU A 37 15.45 29.80 23.10
N GLU A 38 15.23 30.49 21.98
CA GLU A 38 16.14 30.47 20.80
C GLU A 38 15.62 31.47 19.74
N GLU A 39 15.77 32.76 20.01
CA GLU A 39 15.61 33.80 18.99
C GLU A 39 16.77 34.82 19.10
N ALA A 40 17.98 34.39 18.72
CA ALA A 40 19.11 35.26 18.41
C ALA A 40 20.21 34.49 17.65
N GLU A 41 20.80 35.14 16.63
CA GLU A 41 21.91 34.69 15.76
C GLU A 41 21.50 33.90 14.51
N LYS A 42 21.78 34.29 13.25
CA LYS A 42 22.93 35.01 12.69
C LYS A 42 22.60 35.58 11.30
N LEU A 43 22.93 36.86 11.10
CA LEU A 43 23.22 37.50 9.81
C LEU A 43 24.67 37.19 9.38
N LYS A 44 24.89 36.84 8.09
CA LYS A 44 26.13 36.91 7.24
C LYS A 44 26.02 35.79 6.17
N LEU A 45 26.27 35.90 4.86
CA LEU A 45 26.92 36.84 3.93
C LEU A 45 26.26 36.68 2.54
N VAL A 46 26.18 37.75 1.76
CA VAL A 46 25.77 37.72 0.34
C VAL A 46 27.03 37.73 -0.51
N GLU A 47 27.33 36.62 -1.20
CA GLU A 47 28.33 36.58 -2.28
C GLU A 47 27.65 36.76 -3.64
N ALA A 48 28.15 37.72 -4.43
CA ALA A 48 27.63 38.04 -5.76
C ALA A 48 28.03 36.97 -6.78
N LYS A 49 27.04 36.32 -7.42
CA LYS A 49 27.26 35.42 -8.56
C LYS A 49 27.54 36.22 -9.84
N PRO A 50 28.53 35.84 -10.67
CA PRO A 50 28.79 36.52 -11.94
C PRO A 50 27.70 36.24 -12.98
N SER A 51 27.60 37.13 -13.98
CA SER A 51 26.53 37.13 -14.98
C SER A 51 26.62 35.93 -15.95
N LEU A 52 25.44 35.40 -16.31
CA LEU A 52 25.25 34.24 -17.18
C LEU A 52 25.95 34.37 -18.56
N LEU A 53 26.14 35.60 -19.05
CA LEU A 53 26.81 35.87 -20.31
C LEU A 53 28.32 35.60 -20.26
N VAL A 54 28.96 35.75 -19.10
CA VAL A 54 30.39 35.48 -18.91
C VAL A 54 30.64 33.97 -18.81
N GLN A 55 29.73 33.23 -18.17
CA GLN A 55 29.80 31.76 -18.14
C GLN A 55 29.60 31.14 -19.52
N ALA A 56 28.64 31.65 -20.30
CA ALA A 56 28.36 31.12 -21.65
C ALA A 56 29.50 31.35 -22.65
N SER A 57 30.29 32.42 -22.48
CA SER A 57 31.42 32.74 -23.36
C SER A 57 32.69 31.97 -23.00
N GLN A 58 32.89 31.60 -21.73
CA GLN A 58 33.97 30.70 -21.31
C GLN A 58 33.73 29.26 -21.78
N LEU A 59 32.50 28.76 -21.70
CA LEU A 59 32.12 27.41 -22.14
C LEU A 59 32.24 27.18 -23.66
N LYS A 60 32.22 28.23 -24.49
CA LYS A 60 32.42 28.12 -25.94
C LYS A 60 33.89 28.03 -26.35
N LYS A 61 34.83 28.47 -25.51
CA LYS A 61 36.28 28.41 -25.79
C LYS A 61 36.92 27.07 -25.44
N GLU A 62 36.24 26.21 -24.68
CA GLU A 62 36.78 24.94 -24.17
C GLU A 62 36.09 23.69 -24.74
N LYS A 63 35.56 23.74 -25.97
CA LYS A 63 35.13 22.49 -26.63
C LYS A 63 36.33 21.84 -27.33
N PRO A 64 36.84 20.68 -26.87
CA PRO A 64 37.81 19.92 -27.65
C PRO A 64 37.17 19.47 -28.97
N GLU A 65 37.95 19.50 -30.06
CA GLU A 65 37.56 18.89 -31.34
C GLU A 65 37.40 17.39 -31.12
N ILE A 66 36.15 16.93 -31.10
CA ILE A 66 35.82 15.51 -30.88
C ILE A 66 36.38 14.71 -32.04
N SER A 67 37.29 13.78 -31.73
CA SER A 67 37.95 12.92 -32.71
C SER A 67 36.91 12.10 -33.49
N PRO A 68 37.13 11.80 -34.79
CA PRO A 68 36.25 10.90 -35.55
C PRO A 68 36.00 9.57 -34.83
N THR A 69 36.97 9.09 -34.07
CA THR A 69 36.88 7.86 -33.27
C THR A 69 35.91 8.01 -32.09
N GLU A 70 35.87 9.18 -31.43
CA GLU A 70 34.93 9.44 -30.33
C GLU A 70 33.50 9.57 -30.83
N GLN A 71 33.30 10.13 -32.04
CA GLN A 71 31.98 10.16 -32.69
C GLN A 71 31.51 8.76 -33.05
N MET A 72 32.40 7.89 -33.53
CA MET A 72 32.09 6.48 -33.79
C MET A 72 31.73 5.72 -32.51
N VAL A 73 32.48 5.93 -31.42
CA VAL A 73 32.19 5.31 -30.11
C VAL A 73 30.85 5.81 -29.58
N GLN A 74 30.54 7.10 -29.74
CA GLN A 74 29.26 7.68 -29.33
C GLN A 74 28.09 7.11 -30.17
N GLN A 75 28.28 6.98 -31.50
CA GLN A 75 27.30 6.35 -32.39
C GLN A 75 27.09 4.86 -32.09
N GLU A 76 28.16 4.10 -31.79
CA GLU A 76 28.05 2.71 -31.35
C GLU A 76 27.26 2.60 -30.05
N LYS A 77 27.52 3.52 -29.10
CA LYS A 77 26.82 3.56 -27.81
C LYS A 77 25.34 3.89 -27.97
N GLU A 78 25.00 4.86 -28.82
CA GLU A 78 23.62 5.20 -29.19
C GLU A 78 22.94 4.04 -29.92
N MET A 79 23.65 3.31 -30.79
CA MET A 79 23.11 2.14 -31.49
C MET A 79 22.83 0.98 -30.53
N ILE A 80 23.70 0.74 -29.54
CA ILE A 80 23.50 -0.25 -28.47
C ILE A 80 22.31 0.15 -27.59
N GLU A 81 22.17 1.43 -27.25
CA GLU A 81 21.04 1.95 -26.48
C GLU A 81 19.71 1.75 -27.24
N HIS A 82 19.66 2.06 -28.53
CA HIS A 82 18.49 1.82 -29.38
C HIS A 82 18.18 0.33 -29.62
N LEU A 83 19.18 -0.56 -29.56
CA LEU A 83 18.96 -2.01 -29.58
C LEU A 83 18.45 -2.53 -28.23
N SER A 84 18.78 -1.87 -27.12
CA SER A 84 18.27 -2.19 -25.78
C SER A 84 16.82 -1.75 -25.55
N ASP A 85 16.33 -0.76 -26.31
CA ASP A 85 14.93 -0.31 -26.33
C ASP A 85 13.96 -1.38 -26.86
N ARG A 86 14.47 -2.39 -27.58
CA ARG A 86 13.73 -3.66 -27.70
C ARG A 86 13.81 -4.33 -26.34
N LYS A 87 12.91 -3.96 -25.42
CA LYS A 87 12.69 -4.59 -24.11
C LYS A 87 13.03 -6.07 -24.23
N THR A 88 14.24 -6.43 -23.83
CA THR A 88 14.61 -7.81 -23.63
C THR A 88 13.59 -8.37 -22.66
N LEU A 89 13.16 -9.61 -22.88
CA LEU A 89 12.24 -10.29 -21.96
C LEU A 89 12.97 -10.47 -20.63
N MET A 90 12.93 -9.43 -19.80
CA MET A 90 13.52 -9.45 -18.46
C MET A 90 12.68 -10.39 -17.61
N SER A 91 13.35 -11.23 -16.82
CA SER A 91 12.70 -12.06 -15.84
C SER A 91 12.01 -11.20 -14.78
N VAL A 92 10.94 -11.73 -14.16
CA VAL A 92 10.22 -11.05 -13.06
C VAL A 92 11.20 -10.64 -11.94
N ARG A 93 12.26 -11.41 -11.73
CA ARG A 93 13.29 -11.16 -10.73
C ARG A 93 14.20 -9.97 -11.09
N GLU A 94 14.54 -9.81 -12.36
CA GLU A 94 15.32 -8.67 -12.87
C GLU A 94 14.48 -7.38 -12.84
N LEU A 95 13.20 -7.47 -13.23
CA LEU A 95 12.26 -6.35 -13.12
C LEU A 95 12.06 -5.90 -11.66
N ALA A 96 12.04 -6.84 -10.72
CA ALA A 96 11.92 -6.56 -9.29
C ALA A 96 13.18 -5.96 -8.64
N ARG A 97 14.27 -5.74 -9.39
CA ARG A 97 15.55 -5.20 -8.90
C ARG A 97 16.07 -5.90 -7.63
N GLY A 98 15.79 -7.20 -7.49
CA GLY A 98 16.17 -7.99 -6.32
C GLY A 98 15.40 -7.70 -5.02
N ILE A 99 14.37 -6.85 -5.04
CA ILE A 99 13.53 -6.60 -3.87
C ILE A 99 12.71 -7.86 -3.60
N THR A 100 12.91 -8.45 -2.41
CA THR A 100 12.14 -9.59 -1.92
C THR A 100 11.51 -9.20 -0.60
N TYR A 101 10.19 -9.23 -0.54
CA TYR A 101 9.46 -9.01 0.70
C TYR A 101 9.40 -10.34 1.46
N LEU A 102 10.12 -10.42 2.57
CA LEU A 102 10.18 -11.62 3.41
C LEU A 102 9.27 -11.53 4.63
N GLU A 103 8.93 -10.31 5.04
CA GLU A 103 8.11 -10.06 6.22
C GLU A 103 6.64 -9.93 5.82
N PRO A 104 5.72 -10.50 6.63
CA PRO A 104 4.29 -10.25 6.49
C PRO A 104 3.98 -8.75 6.55
N LEU A 105 2.88 -8.35 5.91
CA LEU A 105 2.37 -7.00 6.05
C LEU A 105 2.06 -6.72 7.52
N PHE A 106 2.55 -5.60 8.04
CA PHE A 106 2.19 -5.19 9.38
C PHE A 106 0.70 -4.86 9.44
N THR A 107 -0.04 -5.50 10.34
CA THR A 107 -1.45 -5.23 10.59
C THR A 107 -1.69 -4.94 12.06
N GLY A 108 -2.60 -4.00 12.36
CA GLY A 108 -3.06 -3.75 13.73
C GLY A 108 -4.07 -4.78 14.23
N TRP A 109 -4.47 -5.71 13.36
CA TRP A 109 -5.56 -6.63 13.62
C TRP A 109 -5.13 -7.77 14.54
N ASN A 110 -5.96 -8.04 15.56
CA ASN A 110 -5.77 -9.16 16.46
C ASN A 110 -7.12 -9.80 16.78
N PRO A 111 -7.24 -11.14 16.69
CA PRO A 111 -8.47 -11.80 17.07
C PRO A 111 -8.69 -11.73 18.59
N PRO A 112 -9.93 -11.93 19.07
CA PRO A 112 -10.25 -12.02 20.49
C PRO A 112 -9.34 -12.99 21.25
N LEU A 113 -9.10 -12.70 22.54
CA LEU A 113 -8.22 -13.51 23.40
C LEU A 113 -8.61 -15.00 23.46
N SER A 114 -9.91 -15.30 23.43
CA SER A 114 -10.43 -16.67 23.42
C SER A 114 -9.97 -17.46 22.20
N ILE A 115 -9.83 -16.81 21.04
CA ILE A 115 -9.35 -17.41 19.79
C ILE A 115 -7.84 -17.51 19.78
N ARG A 116 -7.14 -16.47 20.24
CA ARG A 116 -5.66 -16.47 20.35
C ARG A 116 -5.13 -17.57 21.27
N ARG A 117 -5.87 -17.90 22.33
CA ARG A 117 -5.51 -18.94 23.30
C ARG A 117 -6.03 -20.33 22.92
N MET A 118 -6.62 -20.49 21.74
CA MET A 118 -7.13 -21.78 21.30
C MET A 118 -5.98 -22.78 21.13
N SER A 119 -6.12 -23.97 21.70
CA SER A 119 -5.11 -25.01 21.55
C SER A 119 -5.07 -25.53 20.11
N LYS A 120 -3.90 -26.00 19.68
CA LYS A 120 -3.73 -26.60 18.34
C LYS A 120 -4.76 -27.70 18.06
N LYS A 121 -5.03 -28.56 19.05
CA LYS A 121 -6.06 -29.62 18.95
C LYS A 121 -7.47 -29.06 18.68
N ALA A 122 -7.83 -27.95 19.31
CA ALA A 122 -9.12 -27.31 19.07
C ALA A 122 -9.19 -26.65 17.68
N CYS A 123 -8.12 -25.97 17.25
CA CYS A 123 -8.00 -25.44 15.89
C CYS A 123 -8.15 -26.55 14.84
N ASP A 124 -7.45 -27.68 15.02
CA ASP A 124 -7.48 -28.81 14.10
C ASP A 124 -8.86 -29.51 14.10
N GLY A 125 -9.54 -29.54 15.24
CA GLY A 125 -10.92 -29.99 15.34
C GLY A 125 -11.87 -29.15 14.49
N ILE A 126 -11.72 -27.81 14.51
CA ILE A 126 -12.48 -26.90 13.65
C ILE A 126 -12.13 -27.13 12.18
N ARG A 127 -10.85 -27.19 11.82
CA ARG A 127 -10.42 -27.45 10.44
C ARG A 127 -11.00 -28.75 9.89
N LYS A 128 -10.98 -29.82 10.70
CA LYS A 128 -11.59 -31.11 10.35
C LYS A 128 -13.10 -30.99 10.17
N GLN A 129 -13.80 -30.32 11.08
CA GLN A 129 -15.25 -30.11 10.99
C GLN A 129 -15.65 -29.35 9.71
N TRP A 130 -14.84 -28.39 9.28
CA TRP A 130 -15.11 -27.54 8.12
C TRP A 130 -14.44 -28.01 6.83
N HIS A 131 -13.81 -29.20 6.84
CA HIS A 131 -13.07 -29.75 5.69
C HIS A 131 -11.99 -28.80 5.15
N VAL A 132 -11.31 -28.07 6.05
CA VAL A 132 -10.20 -27.17 5.72
C VAL A 132 -8.89 -27.90 5.91
N ILE A 133 -8.06 -27.90 4.87
CA ILE A 133 -6.68 -28.37 4.91
C ILE A 133 -5.79 -27.13 4.90
N VAL A 134 -4.75 -27.14 5.73
CA VAL A 134 -3.80 -26.04 5.84
C VAL A 134 -2.38 -26.58 5.78
N ASP A 135 -1.49 -25.80 5.17
CA ASP A 135 -0.07 -26.08 5.08
C ASP A 135 0.70 -24.76 5.23
N GLY A 136 1.90 -24.83 5.81
CA GLY A 136 2.74 -23.67 6.14
C GLY A 136 3.00 -23.47 7.63
N GLU A 137 3.73 -22.40 7.95
CA GLU A 137 4.18 -22.05 9.30
C GLU A 137 3.20 -21.08 9.96
N ASP A 138 3.17 -20.99 11.29
CA ASP A 138 2.43 -19.99 12.08
C ASP A 138 0.99 -19.68 11.62
N ILE A 139 0.23 -20.74 11.29
CA ILE A 139 -1.11 -20.63 10.72
C ILE A 139 -2.08 -20.08 11.78
N PRO A 140 -2.73 -18.92 11.56
CA PRO A 140 -3.67 -18.35 12.51
C PRO A 140 -4.84 -19.29 12.84
N PRO A 141 -5.42 -19.19 14.05
CA PRO A 141 -6.58 -19.98 14.43
C PRO A 141 -7.77 -19.75 13.48
N PRO A 142 -8.52 -20.80 13.11
CA PRO A 142 -9.74 -20.65 12.29
C PRO A 142 -10.84 -19.94 13.09
N ILE A 143 -11.57 -19.03 12.45
CA ILE A 143 -12.64 -18.24 13.07
C ILE A 143 -13.98 -18.58 12.44
N LYS A 144 -14.92 -19.06 13.28
CA LYS A 144 -16.23 -19.57 12.81
C LYS A 144 -17.31 -18.49 12.64
N ASN A 145 -17.07 -17.27 13.11
CA ASN A 145 -18.07 -16.21 13.14
C ASN A 145 -17.44 -14.88 12.67
N PHE A 146 -18.14 -14.12 11.81
CA PHE A 146 -17.66 -12.80 11.36
C PHE A 146 -17.43 -11.80 12.49
N LYS A 147 -18.26 -11.85 13.55
CA LYS A 147 -18.11 -10.97 14.73
C LYS A 147 -16.73 -11.12 15.39
N ASP A 148 -16.25 -12.34 15.48
CA ASP A 148 -14.96 -12.66 16.09
C ASP A 148 -13.78 -12.26 15.19
N MET A 149 -14.03 -11.96 13.90
CA MET A 149 -13.05 -11.41 12.97
C MET A 149 -12.87 -9.89 13.12
N ARG A 150 -13.59 -9.24 14.04
CA ARG A 150 -13.46 -7.80 14.35
C ARG A 150 -13.76 -6.86 13.17
N PHE A 151 -14.67 -7.25 12.28
CA PHE A 151 -15.17 -6.33 11.26
C PHE A 151 -16.04 -5.22 11.88
N PRO A 152 -16.00 -3.99 11.34
CA PRO A 152 -16.90 -2.90 11.68
C PRO A 152 -18.38 -3.29 11.55
N ASP A 153 -19.21 -2.72 12.41
CA ASP A 153 -20.66 -2.96 12.42
C ASP A 153 -21.34 -2.75 11.05
N PRO A 154 -20.97 -1.73 10.25
CA PRO A 154 -21.52 -1.57 8.89
C PRO A 154 -21.29 -2.79 7.99
N ILE A 155 -20.11 -3.41 8.03
CA ILE A 155 -19.81 -4.63 7.27
C ILE A 155 -20.62 -5.80 7.81
N LEU A 156 -20.70 -5.97 9.13
CA LEU A 156 -21.47 -7.05 9.76
C LEU A 156 -22.97 -6.95 9.41
N LYS A 157 -23.54 -5.74 9.44
CA LYS A 157 -24.91 -5.49 8.98
C LYS A 157 -25.07 -5.83 7.50
N LYS A 158 -24.12 -5.41 6.66
CA LYS A 158 -24.19 -5.70 5.22
C LYS A 158 -24.12 -7.18 4.88
N LEU A 159 -23.26 -7.93 5.58
CA LEU A 159 -23.20 -9.40 5.47
C LEU A 159 -24.57 -10.02 5.80
N LYS A 160 -25.18 -9.59 6.90
CA LYS A 160 -26.50 -10.08 7.32
C LYS A 160 -27.61 -9.73 6.31
N GLU A 161 -27.63 -8.51 5.77
CA GLU A 161 -28.56 -8.10 4.71
C GLU A 161 -28.45 -8.96 3.46
N LYS A 162 -27.22 -9.37 3.09
CA LYS A 162 -26.97 -10.27 1.97
C LYS A 162 -27.24 -11.74 2.28
N GLY A 163 -27.75 -12.06 3.48
CA GLY A 163 -28.01 -13.44 3.93
C GLY A 163 -26.74 -14.22 4.29
N ILE A 164 -25.59 -13.56 4.41
CA ILE A 164 -24.29 -14.18 4.73
C ILE A 164 -24.14 -14.19 6.26
N VAL A 165 -24.76 -15.17 6.90
CA VAL A 165 -24.83 -15.27 8.37
C VAL A 165 -23.58 -15.92 8.97
N GLN A 166 -22.99 -16.88 8.26
CA GLN A 166 -21.78 -17.61 8.68
C GLN A 166 -20.72 -17.60 7.57
N PRO A 167 -19.43 -17.57 7.93
CA PRO A 167 -18.35 -17.69 6.97
C PRO A 167 -18.35 -19.07 6.30
N THR A 168 -17.99 -19.10 5.02
CA THR A 168 -17.77 -20.36 4.30
C THR A 168 -16.43 -21.00 4.72
N PRO A 169 -16.18 -22.29 4.43
CA PRO A 169 -14.93 -22.96 4.82
C PRO A 169 -13.65 -22.20 4.44
N ILE A 170 -13.59 -21.63 3.23
CA ILE A 170 -12.42 -20.84 2.79
C ILE A 170 -12.30 -19.51 3.56
N GLN A 171 -13.42 -18.92 4.00
CA GLN A 171 -13.43 -17.69 4.80
C GLN A 171 -13.03 -17.94 6.26
N VAL A 172 -13.43 -19.09 6.83
CA VAL A 172 -13.10 -19.49 8.22
C VAL A 172 -11.59 -19.44 8.47
N GLN A 173 -10.78 -19.86 7.49
CA GLN A 173 -9.33 -19.88 7.60
C GLN A 173 -8.65 -18.76 6.82
N GLY A 174 -9.16 -18.39 5.64
CA GLY A 174 -8.51 -17.39 4.78
C GLY A 174 -8.59 -15.97 5.34
N LEU A 175 -9.73 -15.58 5.92
CA LEU A 175 -9.88 -14.25 6.51
C LEU A 175 -8.88 -14.00 7.66
N PRO A 176 -8.74 -14.86 8.69
CA PRO A 176 -7.76 -14.62 9.74
C PRO A 176 -6.30 -14.65 9.24
N VAL A 177 -6.01 -15.36 8.14
CA VAL A 177 -4.67 -15.35 7.53
C VAL A 177 -4.35 -13.99 6.92
N ILE A 178 -5.22 -13.49 6.03
CA ILE A 178 -4.99 -12.20 5.36
C ILE A 178 -5.10 -11.04 6.34
N LEU A 179 -6.06 -11.08 7.27
CA LEU A 179 -6.19 -10.04 8.30
C LEU A 179 -4.97 -9.97 9.21
N SER A 180 -4.22 -11.07 9.38
CA SER A 180 -2.93 -11.06 10.09
C SER A 180 -1.76 -10.54 9.24
N GLY A 181 -1.99 -10.17 7.98
CA GLY A 181 -0.99 -9.65 7.06
C GLY A 181 -0.14 -10.71 6.36
N ARG A 182 -0.55 -11.98 6.44
CA ARG A 182 0.20 -13.09 5.87
C ARG A 182 -0.23 -13.40 4.45
N ASP A 183 0.75 -13.77 3.64
CA ASP A 183 0.53 -14.27 2.29
C ASP A 183 -0.16 -15.63 2.34
N MET A 184 -1.05 -15.88 1.39
CA MET A 184 -1.76 -17.15 1.30
C MET A 184 -2.10 -17.55 -0.13
N ILE A 185 -2.13 -18.85 -0.35
CA ILE A 185 -2.73 -19.47 -1.53
C ILE A 185 -4.02 -20.16 -1.08
N GLY A 186 -5.16 -19.61 -1.51
CA GLY A 186 -6.49 -20.13 -1.15
C GLY A 186 -7.12 -20.96 -2.26
N ILE A 187 -7.24 -22.27 -2.08
CA ILE A 187 -7.87 -23.17 -3.04
C ILE A 187 -9.27 -23.56 -2.53
N ALA A 188 -10.30 -23.28 -3.33
CA ALA A 188 -11.68 -23.69 -3.05
C ALA A 188 -12.52 -23.68 -4.34
N PHE A 189 -13.66 -24.39 -4.33
CA PHE A 189 -14.58 -24.46 -5.47
C PHE A 189 -15.15 -23.11 -5.90
N THR A 190 -15.66 -23.02 -7.14
CA THR A 190 -16.45 -21.86 -7.58
C THR A 190 -17.68 -21.68 -6.69
N GLY A 191 -18.11 -20.43 -6.48
CA GLY A 191 -19.23 -20.13 -5.57
C GLY A 191 -18.94 -20.30 -4.07
N SER A 192 -17.73 -20.70 -3.66
CA SER A 192 -17.38 -20.90 -2.23
C SER A 192 -17.16 -19.61 -1.43
N GLY A 193 -17.42 -18.43 -2.01
CA GLY A 193 -17.25 -17.14 -1.34
C GLY A 193 -15.81 -16.61 -1.27
N LYS A 194 -14.90 -17.08 -2.13
CA LYS A 194 -13.49 -16.61 -2.19
C LYS A 194 -13.35 -15.10 -2.35
N THR A 195 -14.27 -14.45 -3.07
CA THR A 195 -14.23 -13.00 -3.31
C THR A 195 -14.17 -12.20 -2.02
N LEU A 196 -14.95 -12.58 -1.01
CA LEU A 196 -14.95 -11.88 0.28
C LEU A 196 -13.67 -12.08 1.08
N VAL A 197 -12.91 -13.16 0.80
CA VAL A 197 -11.67 -13.47 1.50
C VAL A 197 -10.61 -12.41 1.24
N PHE A 198 -10.54 -11.84 0.03
CA PHE A 198 -9.63 -10.75 -0.27
C PHE A 198 -10.30 -9.37 -0.26
N VAL A 199 -11.60 -9.25 -0.56
CA VAL A 199 -12.30 -7.95 -0.54
C VAL A 199 -12.44 -7.39 0.87
N LEU A 200 -12.88 -8.18 1.85
CA LEU A 200 -13.14 -7.64 3.20
C LEU A 200 -11.85 -7.18 3.89
N PRO A 201 -10.73 -7.93 3.88
CA PRO A 201 -9.47 -7.44 4.44
C PRO A 201 -8.93 -6.21 3.72
N LEU A 202 -9.12 -6.11 2.39
CA LEU A 202 -8.68 -4.95 1.65
C LEU A 202 -9.43 -3.68 2.08
N ILE A 203 -10.76 -3.77 2.24
CA ILE A 203 -11.58 -2.67 2.77
C ILE A 203 -11.15 -2.32 4.19
N MET A 204 -10.85 -3.31 5.04
CA MET A 204 -10.36 -3.08 6.40
C MET A 204 -9.04 -2.30 6.44
N ILE A 205 -8.07 -2.69 5.61
CA ILE A 205 -6.76 -2.04 5.54
C ILE A 205 -6.93 -0.61 5.01
N ALA A 206 -7.68 -0.42 3.92
CA ALA A 206 -7.91 0.91 3.36
C ALA A 206 -8.61 1.84 4.36
N LEU A 207 -9.59 1.34 5.12
CA LEU A 207 -10.26 2.12 6.17
C LEU A 207 -9.30 2.47 7.32
N GLN A 208 -8.46 1.51 7.74
CA GLN A 208 -7.48 1.76 8.80
C GLN A 208 -6.48 2.86 8.38
N GLU A 209 -6.03 2.81 7.13
CA GLU A 209 -5.11 3.80 6.58
C GLU A 209 -5.77 5.18 6.47
N GLU A 210 -6.99 5.28 5.93
CA GLU A 210 -7.74 6.54 5.85
C GLU A 210 -7.95 7.19 7.23
N ILE A 211 -8.24 6.39 8.27
CA ILE A 211 -8.40 6.89 9.64
C ILE A 211 -7.07 7.34 10.25
N MET A 212 -5.98 6.65 9.92
CA MET A 212 -4.66 6.94 10.48
C MET A 212 -4.00 8.15 9.80
N MET A 213 -4.16 8.27 8.49
CA MET A 213 -3.67 9.37 7.67
C MET A 213 -4.57 9.52 6.44
N PRO A 214 -5.38 10.59 6.36
CA PRO A 214 -6.28 10.80 5.23
C PRO A 214 -5.55 10.79 3.89
N ILE A 215 -6.18 10.16 2.91
CA ILE A 215 -5.62 10.00 1.57
C ILE A 215 -5.58 11.36 0.87
N ALA A 216 -4.39 11.76 0.45
CA ALA A 216 -4.15 12.96 -0.33
C ALA A 216 -4.34 12.69 -1.83
N PRO A 217 -4.71 13.73 -2.61
CA PRO A 217 -4.69 13.66 -4.06
C PRO A 217 -3.29 13.25 -4.59
N GLY A 218 -3.26 12.39 -5.60
CA GLY A 218 -2.01 11.87 -6.19
C GLY A 218 -1.44 10.63 -5.51
N GLU A 219 -2.09 10.11 -4.46
CA GLU A 219 -1.71 8.83 -3.86
C GLU A 219 -2.12 7.63 -4.72
N GLY A 220 -1.23 6.64 -4.81
CA GLY A 220 -1.52 5.35 -5.43
C GLY A 220 -2.47 4.48 -4.60
N PRO A 221 -3.00 3.39 -5.17
CA PRO A 221 -3.95 2.54 -4.47
C PRO A 221 -3.28 1.74 -3.32
N PHE A 222 -3.99 1.55 -2.20
CA PHE A 222 -3.57 0.66 -1.09
C PHE A 222 -3.62 -0.81 -1.45
N GLY A 223 -4.40 -1.17 -2.47
CA GLY A 223 -4.65 -2.55 -2.84
C GLY A 223 -4.89 -2.70 -4.32
N LEU A 224 -4.35 -3.78 -4.89
CA LEU A 224 -4.56 -4.15 -6.27
C LEU A 224 -5.13 -5.56 -6.35
N ILE A 225 -6.32 -5.68 -6.95
CA ILE A 225 -6.92 -6.96 -7.29
C ILE A 225 -6.74 -7.16 -8.79
N VAL A 226 -6.00 -8.20 -9.17
CA VAL A 226 -5.76 -8.55 -10.58
C VAL A 226 -6.75 -9.63 -11.00
N CYS A 227 -7.48 -9.37 -12.08
CA CYS A 227 -8.48 -10.27 -12.64
C CYS A 227 -8.10 -10.71 -14.07
N PRO A 228 -8.46 -11.94 -14.50
CA PRO A 228 -8.11 -12.44 -15.82
C PRO A 228 -9.02 -11.90 -16.94
N SER A 229 -10.17 -11.31 -16.61
CA SER A 229 -11.07 -10.68 -17.60
C SER A 229 -11.72 -9.41 -17.03
N ARG A 230 -12.21 -8.55 -17.93
CA ARG A 230 -12.91 -7.30 -17.58
C ARG A 230 -14.23 -7.57 -16.86
N GLU A 231 -14.94 -8.62 -17.25
CA GLU A 231 -16.22 -9.03 -16.66
C GLU A 231 -16.03 -9.47 -15.22
N LEU A 232 -14.99 -10.26 -14.94
CA LEU A 232 -14.65 -10.67 -13.57
C LEU A 232 -14.16 -9.49 -12.72
N ALA A 233 -13.42 -8.55 -13.31
CA ALA A 233 -13.06 -7.29 -12.66
C ALA A 233 -14.29 -6.49 -12.27
N ARG A 234 -15.27 -6.33 -13.19
CA ARG A 234 -16.54 -5.63 -12.92
C ARG A 234 -17.33 -6.32 -11.81
N GLN A 235 -17.47 -7.65 -11.86
CA GLN A 235 -18.18 -8.39 -10.81
C GLN A 235 -17.53 -8.21 -9.44
N THR A 236 -16.20 -8.21 -9.39
CA THR A 236 -15.46 -7.98 -8.14
C THR A 236 -15.63 -6.55 -7.64
N TYR A 237 -15.56 -5.57 -8.54
CA TYR A 237 -15.80 -4.16 -8.24
C TYR A 237 -17.21 -3.92 -7.65
N GLU A 238 -18.24 -4.54 -8.21
CA GLU A 238 -19.61 -4.45 -7.67
C GLU A 238 -19.72 -5.02 -6.26
N VAL A 239 -18.99 -6.10 -5.96
CA VAL A 239 -18.92 -6.62 -4.59
C VAL A 239 -18.27 -5.60 -3.67
N VAL A 240 -17.15 -4.99 -4.07
CA VAL A 240 -16.47 -3.94 -3.29
C VAL A 240 -17.43 -2.78 -3.00
N GLU A 241 -18.07 -2.21 -4.02
CA GLU A 241 -19.00 -1.08 -3.87
C GLU A 241 -20.15 -1.39 -2.90
N GLN A 242 -20.69 -2.62 -2.94
CA GLN A 242 -21.76 -3.03 -2.03
C GLN A 242 -21.34 -3.02 -0.56
N PHE A 243 -20.08 -3.32 -0.25
CA PHE A 243 -19.55 -3.28 1.12
C PHE A 243 -19.04 -1.90 1.52
N LEU A 244 -18.67 -1.04 0.57
CA LEU A 244 -18.29 0.36 0.83
C LEU A 244 -19.48 1.29 1.03
N ALA A 245 -20.62 1.06 0.36
CA ALA A 245 -21.83 1.89 0.50
C ALA A 245 -22.24 2.18 1.96
N PRO A 246 -22.33 1.19 2.88
CA PRO A 246 -22.67 1.45 4.28
C PRO A 246 -21.54 2.13 5.08
N MET A 247 -20.31 2.18 4.56
CA MET A 247 -19.17 2.83 5.20
C MET A 247 -19.06 4.33 4.86
N ARG A 248 -19.63 4.78 3.73
CA ARG A 248 -19.62 6.21 3.36
C ARG A 248 -20.30 7.09 4.41
N SER A 249 -21.34 6.57 5.07
CA SER A 249 -22.01 7.28 6.18
C SER A 249 -21.17 7.36 7.47
N MET A 250 -20.12 6.55 7.60
CA MET A 250 -19.27 6.48 8.78
C MET A 250 -18.07 7.42 8.69
N VAL A 251 -17.49 7.58 7.50
CA VAL A 251 -16.30 8.44 7.26
C VAL A 251 -16.67 9.93 7.19
N ILE A 252 -17.89 10.27 6.78
CA ILE A 252 -18.38 11.67 6.68
C ILE A 252 -18.61 12.32 8.06
N LEU A 253 -18.48 11.58 9.17
CA LEU A 253 -18.70 12.08 10.54
C LEU A 253 -17.41 12.40 11.31
N THR A 254 -16.26 12.49 10.64
CA THR A 254 -14.96 12.89 11.19
C THR A 254 -14.36 14.00 10.37
#